data_AF-A0AAN4Y5V6-F1
#
_entry.id   AF-A0AAN4Y5V6-F1
#
_cell.length_a   1.000
_cell.length_b   1.000
_cell.length_c   1.000
_cell.angle_alpha   90.00
_cell.angle_beta   90.00
_cell.angle_gamma   90.00
#
_symmetry.space_group_name_H-M   'P 1'
#
loop_
_entity.id
_entity.type
_entity.pdbx_description
1 polymer ?
#
loop_
_entity_poly.entity_id
_entity_poly.type
_entity_poly.pdbx_seq_one_letter_code
_entity_poly.pdbx_strand_id
1 'polypeptide(L)'
;MLSDGKASPSVESVEYLFDLGAFSRKITTSSPASQVWFNRGLTWVYAFNHMEGVKCFQKAIAYDPKWNLAVTLPATYQAVQTAKSSLAAFATPVEQGLINAISVRFLTKQVVSVSELVTHSREYKYAMEGIYRDFGDDLDVVTLYADSMMSLTPWRLYDVATGQPTKGAFTLESKDVLERGLQLEDSLKHPGLLHLYIHLSEMSPNPERALSVAEHLRDLVPDAGHTHHMPTHLDVLVGDYRRAISSNIHATLADEKYVAVEGPNNLYSLYRLHNYHSLIYAAMHAGKK
;
A
#
# COMPACT_ATOMS: atom_id res chain seq x y z
N MET A 1 35.98 -32.79 -16.13
CA MET A 1 35.91 -31.62 -17.03
C MET A 1 34.74 -31.87 -17.98
N LEU A 2 33.65 -31.12 -18.04
CA LEU A 2 33.27 -29.80 -17.51
C LEU A 2 31.81 -29.90 -17.05
N SER A 3 31.47 -29.31 -15.90
CA SER A 3 30.08 -29.07 -15.51
C SER A 3 29.69 -27.68 -15.99
N ASP A 4 28.75 -27.59 -16.92
CA ASP A 4 28.16 -26.33 -17.37
C ASP A 4 27.28 -25.75 -16.26
N GLY A 5 27.92 -25.01 -15.36
CA GLY A 5 27.25 -24.15 -14.40
C GLY A 5 26.60 -22.97 -15.14
N LYS A 6 25.32 -23.10 -15.48
CA LYS A 6 24.51 -21.93 -15.83
C LYS A 6 24.44 -21.03 -14.60
N ALA A 7 25.24 -19.97 -14.61
CA ALA A 7 25.14 -18.88 -13.66
C ALA A 7 23.69 -18.36 -13.65
N SER A 8 23.12 -18.26 -12.46
CA SER A 8 21.90 -17.49 -12.22
C SER A 8 22.10 -16.08 -12.79
N PRO A 9 21.13 -15.52 -13.53
CA PRO A 9 21.30 -14.17 -14.07
C PRO A 9 21.50 -13.18 -12.92
N SER A 10 22.52 -12.32 -13.05
CA SER A 10 22.78 -11.23 -12.10
C SER A 10 21.66 -10.19 -12.15
N VAL A 11 21.38 -9.57 -11.01
CA VAL A 11 20.29 -8.60 -10.79
C VAL A 11 20.41 -7.34 -11.68
N GLU A 12 21.59 -7.10 -12.26
CA GLU A 12 21.88 -5.94 -13.11
C GLU A 12 21.13 -5.93 -14.45
N SER A 13 20.51 -7.03 -14.89
CA SER A 13 19.95 -7.13 -16.25
C SER A 13 18.43 -7.02 -16.38
N VAL A 14 17.69 -6.59 -15.35
CA VAL A 14 16.26 -6.26 -15.49
C VAL A 14 16.05 -4.82 -15.08
N GLU A 15 16.29 -3.90 -16.02
CA GLU A 15 15.91 -2.50 -15.90
C GLU A 15 14.41 -2.45 -15.60
N TYR A 16 14.08 -2.05 -14.37
CA TYR A 16 12.70 -1.89 -13.96
C TYR A 16 12.26 -0.49 -14.37
N LEU A 17 11.19 -0.42 -15.15
CA LEU A 17 10.79 0.81 -15.82
C LEU A 17 10.29 1.90 -14.86
N PHE A 18 9.89 1.52 -13.63
CA PHE A 18 9.28 2.42 -12.66
C PHE A 18 10.25 2.74 -11.51
N ASP A 19 10.46 4.03 -11.27
CA ASP A 19 11.10 4.58 -10.08
C ASP A 19 10.10 4.60 -8.92
N LEU A 20 10.35 3.74 -7.93
CA LEU A 20 9.52 3.59 -6.73
C LEU A 20 10.18 4.23 -5.49
N GLY A 21 11.24 5.01 -5.68
CA GLY A 21 12.02 5.56 -4.59
C GLY A 21 12.83 4.51 -3.83
N ALA A 22 13.20 4.86 -2.60
CA ALA A 22 14.18 4.10 -1.79
C ALA A 22 13.55 3.24 -0.68
N PHE A 23 12.22 3.16 -0.60
CA PHE A 23 11.55 2.38 0.44
C PHE A 23 11.96 0.90 0.38
N SER A 24 12.20 0.30 1.54
CA SER A 24 12.54 -1.11 1.64
C SER A 24 12.06 -1.72 2.96
N ARG A 25 11.62 -2.98 2.88
CA ARG A 25 11.37 -3.83 4.05
C ARG A 25 12.28 -5.04 3.95
N LYS A 26 13.21 -5.19 4.88
CA LYS A 26 14.07 -6.37 4.93
C LYS A 26 13.22 -7.62 5.20
N ILE A 27 13.40 -8.65 4.40
CA ILE A 27 12.74 -9.95 4.56
C ILE A 27 13.77 -11.07 4.75
N THR A 28 13.33 -12.18 5.32
CA THR A 28 14.12 -13.41 5.42
C THR A 28 14.25 -14.04 4.03
N THR A 29 15.33 -13.73 3.35
CA THR A 29 15.71 -14.35 2.07
C THR A 29 17.23 -14.32 1.90
N SER A 30 17.78 -15.33 1.22
CA SER A 30 19.18 -15.33 0.78
C SER A 30 19.36 -14.76 -0.62
N SER A 31 18.27 -14.41 -1.31
CA SER A 31 18.27 -13.93 -2.70
C SER A 31 18.13 -12.40 -2.74
N PRO A 32 19.18 -11.66 -3.14
CA PRO A 32 19.09 -10.21 -3.34
C PRO A 32 18.01 -9.82 -4.36
N ALA A 33 17.79 -10.66 -5.38
CA ALA A 33 16.74 -10.44 -6.37
C ALA A 33 15.34 -10.53 -5.74
N SER A 34 15.12 -11.52 -4.86
CA SER A 34 13.85 -11.69 -4.14
C SER A 34 13.57 -10.48 -3.25
N GLN A 35 14.57 -9.99 -2.53
CA GLN A 35 14.47 -8.79 -1.69
C GLN A 35 14.06 -7.54 -2.50
N VAL A 36 14.68 -7.32 -3.67
CA VAL A 36 14.35 -6.20 -4.55
C VAL A 36 12.90 -6.27 -5.05
N TRP A 37 12.47 -7.44 -5.54
CA TRP A 37 11.12 -7.62 -6.07
C TRP A 37 10.05 -7.57 -4.98
N PHE A 38 10.36 -8.03 -3.76
CA PHE A 38 9.48 -7.87 -2.61
C PHE A 38 9.27 -6.39 -2.27
N ASN A 39 10.35 -5.59 -2.19
CA ASN A 39 10.25 -4.16 -1.92
C ASN A 39 9.40 -3.44 -2.97
N ARG A 40 9.60 -3.75 -4.26
CA ARG A 40 8.76 -3.20 -5.35
C ARG A 40 7.29 -3.58 -5.18
N GLY A 41 7.02 -4.85 -4.88
CA GLY A 41 5.64 -5.33 -4.69
C GLY A 41 4.94 -4.65 -3.51
N LEU A 42 5.64 -4.52 -2.38
CA LEU A 42 5.11 -3.87 -1.19
C LEU A 42 4.87 -2.37 -1.44
N THR A 43 5.79 -1.69 -2.13
CA THR A 43 5.61 -0.28 -2.50
C THR A 43 4.37 -0.08 -3.37
N TRP A 44 4.14 -0.95 -4.36
CA TRP A 44 2.93 -0.88 -5.18
C TRP A 44 1.65 -1.21 -4.41
N VAL A 45 1.71 -2.11 -3.43
CA VAL A 45 0.57 -2.34 -2.51
C VAL A 45 0.27 -1.08 -1.71
N TYR A 46 1.29 -0.40 -1.17
CA TYR A 46 1.10 0.88 -0.49
C TYR A 46 0.66 2.01 -1.43
N ALA A 47 0.93 1.91 -2.73
CA ALA A 47 0.41 2.81 -3.74
C ALA A 47 -0.99 2.42 -4.27
N PHE A 48 -1.64 1.41 -3.69
CA PHE A 48 -2.92 0.85 -4.12
C PHE A 48 -2.96 0.33 -5.58
N ASN A 49 -1.80 0.07 -6.19
CA ASN A 49 -1.71 -0.67 -7.44
C ASN A 49 -1.46 -2.17 -7.16
N HIS A 50 -2.49 -2.84 -6.65
CA HIS A 50 -2.38 -4.24 -6.24
C HIS A 50 -2.04 -5.19 -7.42
N MET A 51 -2.41 -4.83 -8.65
CA MET A 51 -2.08 -5.64 -9.83
C MET A 51 -0.58 -5.68 -10.08
N GLU A 52 0.09 -4.53 -10.09
CA GLU A 52 1.54 -4.46 -10.26
C GLU A 52 2.27 -5.01 -9.04
N GLY A 53 1.73 -4.77 -7.84
CA GLY A 53 2.22 -5.39 -6.60
C GLY A 53 2.27 -6.91 -6.70
N VAL A 54 1.18 -7.53 -7.17
CA VAL A 54 1.12 -8.98 -7.42
C VAL A 54 2.22 -9.42 -8.41
N LYS A 55 2.40 -8.75 -9.56
CA LYS A 55 3.47 -9.13 -10.51
C LYS A 55 4.87 -9.05 -9.90
N CYS A 56 5.12 -8.03 -9.08
CA CYS A 56 6.40 -7.90 -8.38
C CYS A 56 6.61 -9.03 -7.36
N PHE A 57 5.59 -9.37 -6.56
CA PHE A 57 5.68 -10.53 -5.67
C PHE A 57 5.85 -11.85 -6.42
N GLN A 58 5.19 -12.02 -7.57
CA GLN A 58 5.39 -13.19 -8.43
C GLN A 58 6.84 -13.32 -8.89
N LYS A 59 7.50 -12.19 -9.23
CA LYS A 59 8.94 -12.19 -9.54
C LYS A 59 9.77 -12.49 -8.30
N ALA A 60 9.46 -11.90 -7.15
CA ALA A 60 10.15 -12.19 -5.88
C ALA A 60 10.14 -13.67 -5.53
N ILE A 61 8.98 -14.31 -5.73
CA ILE A 61 8.75 -15.74 -5.58
C ILE A 61 9.42 -16.53 -6.71
N ALA A 62 9.41 -16.09 -7.97
CA ALA A 62 10.09 -16.83 -9.06
C ALA A 62 11.61 -16.96 -8.83
N TYR A 63 12.22 -15.99 -8.15
CA TYR A 63 13.60 -16.06 -7.69
C TYR A 63 13.78 -16.93 -6.41
N ASP A 64 12.72 -17.56 -5.91
CA ASP A 64 12.65 -18.53 -4.81
C ASP A 64 11.84 -19.79 -5.24
N PRO A 65 12.51 -20.87 -5.67
CA PRO A 65 11.97 -21.83 -6.62
C PRO A 65 10.82 -22.70 -6.07
N LYS A 66 9.59 -22.30 -6.37
CA LYS A 66 8.37 -23.10 -6.62
C LYS A 66 7.26 -22.12 -7.02
N TRP A 67 6.61 -22.27 -8.21
CA TRP A 67 5.16 -21.95 -8.50
C TRP A 67 4.74 -21.30 -9.87
N ASN A 68 3.41 -21.20 -10.09
CA ASN A 68 2.54 -20.95 -11.26
C ASN A 68 1.16 -20.29 -10.86
N LEU A 69 0.57 -19.37 -11.64
CA LEU A 69 -0.46 -18.38 -11.22
C LEU A 69 -1.71 -18.22 -12.11
N ALA A 70 -2.82 -17.69 -11.53
CA ALA A 70 -3.82 -16.81 -12.18
C ALA A 70 -4.78 -16.08 -11.19
N VAL A 71 -5.05 -14.78 -11.44
CA VAL A 71 -6.04 -13.81 -10.85
C VAL A 71 -5.85 -13.40 -9.37
N THR A 72 -6.01 -12.10 -9.04
CA THR A 72 -5.66 -11.45 -7.76
C THR A 72 -6.13 -12.18 -6.50
N LEU A 73 -7.40 -12.57 -6.36
CA LEU A 73 -7.88 -13.27 -5.16
C LEU A 73 -7.34 -14.71 -5.07
N PRO A 74 -7.48 -15.58 -6.09
CA PRO A 74 -6.83 -16.89 -6.10
C PRO A 74 -5.31 -16.82 -5.93
N ALA A 75 -4.66 -15.84 -6.56
CA ALA A 75 -3.22 -15.62 -6.47
C ALA A 75 -2.81 -15.18 -5.06
N THR A 76 -3.55 -14.27 -4.42
CA THR A 76 -3.30 -13.85 -3.04
C THR A 76 -3.53 -14.99 -2.06
N TYR A 77 -4.64 -15.71 -2.20
CA TYR A 77 -4.92 -16.90 -1.39
C TYR A 77 -3.77 -17.89 -1.50
N GLN A 78 -3.38 -18.22 -2.73
CA GLN A 78 -2.32 -19.18 -2.96
C GLN A 78 -0.99 -18.63 -2.40
N ALA A 79 -0.65 -17.33 -2.63
CA ALA A 79 0.52 -16.58 -2.09
C ALA A 79 0.71 -16.86 -0.60
N VAL A 80 -0.37 -16.64 0.13
CA VAL A 80 -0.47 -16.87 1.57
C VAL A 80 -0.29 -18.34 1.94
N GLN A 81 -0.92 -19.28 1.25
CA GLN A 81 -0.78 -20.71 1.57
C GLN A 81 0.67 -21.19 1.38
N THR A 82 1.35 -20.73 0.34
CA THR A 82 2.77 -21.06 0.13
C THR A 82 3.65 -20.43 1.22
N ALA A 83 3.45 -19.15 1.55
CA ALA A 83 4.21 -18.51 2.63
C ALA A 83 4.03 -19.26 3.96
N LYS A 84 2.79 -19.65 4.28
CA LYS A 84 2.45 -20.41 5.48
C LYS A 84 3.08 -21.81 5.51
N SER A 85 3.09 -22.52 4.38
CA SER A 85 3.58 -23.90 4.31
C SER A 85 5.10 -24.02 4.11
N SER A 86 5.72 -23.02 3.48
CA SER A 86 7.11 -23.13 2.99
C SER A 86 8.09 -22.16 3.67
N LEU A 87 7.60 -21.02 4.19
CA LEU A 87 8.46 -19.95 4.70
C LEU A 87 8.32 -19.72 6.21
N ALA A 88 7.14 -19.99 6.78
CA ALA A 88 6.86 -19.70 8.18
C ALA A 88 7.86 -20.34 9.17
N ALA A 89 8.37 -21.55 8.88
CA ALA A 89 9.31 -22.24 9.76
C ALA A 89 10.70 -21.58 9.85
N PHE A 90 11.08 -20.77 8.84
CA PHE A 90 12.39 -20.12 8.75
C PHE A 90 12.32 -18.59 8.89
N ALA A 91 11.11 -18.03 8.83
CA ALA A 91 10.86 -16.60 8.93
C ALA A 91 11.03 -16.08 10.37
N THR A 92 11.28 -14.78 10.50
CA THR A 92 11.31 -14.10 11.80
C THR A 92 9.94 -14.12 12.48
N PRO A 93 9.86 -13.92 13.81
CA PRO A 93 8.58 -13.87 14.52
C PRO A 93 7.56 -12.86 13.94
N VAL A 94 8.01 -11.67 13.53
CA VAL A 94 7.14 -10.66 12.92
C VAL A 94 6.61 -11.11 11.56
N GLU A 95 7.45 -11.73 10.72
CA GLU A 95 7.03 -12.28 9.42
C GLU A 95 6.05 -13.45 9.59
N GLN A 96 6.29 -14.34 10.56
CA GLN A 96 5.35 -15.42 10.89
C GLN A 96 4.00 -14.86 11.34
N GLY A 97 4.01 -13.84 12.19
CA GLY A 97 2.82 -13.11 12.60
C GLY A 97 2.05 -12.57 11.39
N LEU A 98 2.72 -11.81 10.53
CA LEU A 98 2.12 -11.20 9.34
C LEU A 98 1.55 -12.25 8.36
N ILE A 99 2.27 -13.34 8.11
CA ILE A 99 1.80 -14.47 7.28
C ILE A 99 0.54 -15.10 7.90
N ASN A 100 0.52 -15.30 9.21
CA ASN A 100 -0.64 -15.86 9.89
C ASN A 100 -1.85 -14.91 9.83
N ALA A 101 -1.64 -13.61 10.07
CA ALA A 101 -2.71 -12.61 10.00
C ALA A 101 -3.29 -12.51 8.60
N ILE A 102 -2.47 -12.35 7.55
CA ILE A 102 -3.01 -12.24 6.19
C ILE A 102 -3.76 -13.53 5.76
N SER A 103 -3.40 -14.68 6.35
CA SER A 103 -4.10 -15.95 6.11
C SER A 103 -5.53 -16.00 6.65
N VAL A 104 -5.86 -15.22 7.68
CA VAL A 104 -7.24 -15.13 8.16
C VAL A 104 -8.10 -14.20 7.29
N ARG A 105 -7.48 -13.23 6.60
CA ARG A 105 -8.19 -12.35 5.65
C ARG A 105 -8.56 -13.09 4.36
N PHE A 106 -7.69 -14.00 3.91
CA PHE A 106 -7.86 -14.78 2.68
C PHE A 106 -7.97 -16.29 2.98
N LEU A 107 -9.13 -16.72 3.45
CA LEU A 107 -9.41 -18.14 3.77
C LEU A 107 -9.75 -19.00 2.55
N THR A 108 -10.14 -18.39 1.43
CA THR A 108 -10.52 -19.10 0.22
C THR A 108 -10.11 -18.33 -1.04
N LYS A 109 -9.92 -19.06 -2.13
CA LYS A 109 -9.72 -18.51 -3.48
C LYS A 109 -11.01 -18.07 -4.17
N GLN A 110 -12.16 -18.36 -3.57
CA GLN A 110 -13.48 -18.03 -4.12
C GLN A 110 -13.99 -16.71 -3.57
N VAL A 111 -14.80 -16.00 -4.36
CA VAL A 111 -15.52 -14.82 -3.87
C VAL A 111 -16.52 -15.26 -2.81
N VAL A 112 -16.47 -14.63 -1.65
CA VAL A 112 -17.38 -14.87 -0.53
C VAL A 112 -18.45 -13.77 -0.47
N SER A 113 -19.49 -13.98 0.33
CA SER A 113 -20.49 -12.93 0.55
C SER A 113 -19.88 -11.71 1.23
N VAL A 114 -20.54 -10.55 1.13
CA VAL A 114 -20.11 -9.31 1.80
C VAL A 114 -20.03 -9.51 3.32
N SER A 115 -20.97 -10.26 3.91
CA SER A 115 -20.98 -10.55 5.35
C SER A 115 -19.75 -11.37 5.79
N GLU A 116 -19.39 -12.39 5.01
CA GLU A 116 -18.18 -13.17 5.24
C GLU A 116 -16.92 -12.32 5.07
N LEU A 117 -16.86 -11.46 4.04
CA LEU A 117 -15.73 -10.55 3.82
C LEU A 117 -15.52 -9.59 5.00
N VAL A 118 -16.61 -9.03 5.55
CA VAL A 118 -16.57 -8.18 6.75
C VAL A 118 -16.07 -8.98 7.95
N THR A 119 -16.51 -10.23 8.11
CA THR A 119 -16.06 -11.12 9.18
C THR A 119 -14.55 -11.38 9.06
N HIS A 120 -14.07 -11.80 7.88
CA HIS A 120 -12.64 -12.05 7.65
C HIS A 120 -11.78 -10.79 7.85
N SER A 121 -12.29 -9.62 7.46
CA SER A 121 -11.59 -8.35 7.68
C SER A 121 -11.50 -7.99 9.17
N ARG A 122 -12.53 -8.34 9.96
CA ARG A 122 -12.51 -8.14 11.41
C ARG A 122 -11.54 -9.10 12.10
N GLU A 123 -11.52 -10.36 11.70
CA GLU A 123 -10.55 -11.33 12.22
C GLU A 123 -9.11 -10.92 11.85
N TYR A 124 -8.90 -10.36 10.66
CA TYR A 124 -7.62 -9.78 10.28
C TYR A 124 -7.18 -8.64 11.20
N LYS A 125 -8.09 -7.73 11.57
CA LYS A 125 -7.80 -6.66 12.55
C LYS A 125 -7.33 -7.24 13.89
N TYR A 126 -8.03 -8.24 14.43
CA TYR A 126 -7.64 -8.84 15.71
C TYR A 126 -6.32 -9.62 15.62
N ALA A 127 -6.05 -10.27 14.49
CA ALA A 127 -4.74 -10.89 14.26
C ALA A 127 -3.62 -9.83 14.20
N MET A 128 -3.86 -8.70 13.53
CA MET A 128 -2.91 -7.58 13.46
C MET A 128 -2.71 -6.89 14.81
N GLU A 129 -3.75 -6.80 15.66
CA GLU A 129 -3.65 -6.24 17.01
C GLU A 129 -2.65 -7.02 17.88
N GLY A 130 -2.68 -8.36 17.81
CA GLY A 130 -1.71 -9.20 18.49
C GLY A 130 -0.28 -8.92 18.04
N ILE A 131 -0.07 -8.77 16.74
CA ILE A 131 1.25 -8.47 16.16
C ILE A 131 1.70 -7.05 16.54
N TYR A 132 0.81 -6.07 16.49
CA TYR A 132 1.11 -4.69 16.86
C TYR A 132 1.51 -4.56 18.33
N ARG A 133 0.86 -5.32 19.24
CA ARG A 133 1.27 -5.34 20.65
C ARG A 133 2.71 -5.81 20.82
N ASP A 134 3.14 -6.78 20.02
CA ASP A 134 4.44 -7.43 20.17
C ASP A 134 5.54 -6.74 19.32
N PHE A 135 5.16 -6.04 18.24
CA PHE A 135 6.06 -5.41 17.26
C PHE A 135 5.63 -3.96 16.91
N GLY A 136 5.11 -3.20 17.87
CA GLY A 136 4.51 -1.87 17.64
C GLY A 136 5.47 -0.76 17.23
N ASP A 137 6.76 -1.05 17.15
CA ASP A 137 7.80 -0.15 16.63
C ASP A 137 8.25 -0.54 15.19
N ASP A 138 7.68 -1.60 14.59
CA ASP A 138 7.83 -1.90 13.16
C ASP A 138 6.82 -1.08 12.35
N LEU A 139 7.30 -0.17 11.50
CA LEU A 139 6.47 0.76 10.74
C LEU A 139 5.50 0.07 9.77
N ASP A 140 5.85 -1.09 9.20
CA ASP A 140 4.93 -1.84 8.35
C ASP A 140 3.83 -2.49 9.20
N VAL A 141 4.15 -2.96 10.41
CA VAL A 141 3.14 -3.49 11.37
C VAL A 141 2.18 -2.39 11.81
N VAL A 142 2.69 -1.21 12.17
CA VAL A 142 1.90 0.00 12.47
C VAL A 142 0.93 0.29 11.31
N THR A 143 1.48 0.37 10.09
CA THR A 143 0.74 0.70 8.87
C THR A 143 -0.36 -0.34 8.60
N LEU A 144 -0.02 -1.62 8.59
CA LEU A 144 -0.98 -2.70 8.28
C LEU A 144 -2.06 -2.85 9.36
N TYR A 145 -1.74 -2.57 10.62
CA TYR A 145 -2.74 -2.57 11.68
C TYR A 145 -3.71 -1.40 11.54
N ALA A 146 -3.21 -0.19 11.25
CA ALA A 146 -4.06 0.95 10.93
C ALA A 146 -4.95 0.68 9.70
N ASP A 147 -4.40 0.12 8.61
CA ASP A 147 -5.18 -0.30 7.44
C ASP A 147 -6.31 -1.27 7.82
N SER A 148 -5.99 -2.29 8.64
CA SER A 148 -6.96 -3.30 9.06
C SER A 148 -8.15 -2.71 9.80
N MET A 149 -7.92 -1.63 10.56
CA MET A 149 -8.95 -0.90 11.30
C MET A 149 -9.76 0.02 10.39
N MET A 150 -9.09 0.83 9.58
CA MET A 150 -9.72 1.81 8.68
C MET A 150 -10.58 1.10 7.61
N SER A 151 -10.12 -0.05 7.11
CA SER A 151 -10.80 -0.88 6.11
C SER A 151 -12.16 -1.44 6.58
N LEU A 152 -12.45 -1.46 7.88
CA LEU A 152 -13.75 -1.92 8.39
C LEU A 152 -14.87 -0.89 8.20
N THR A 153 -14.52 0.38 8.03
CA THR A 153 -15.45 1.50 7.81
C THR A 153 -14.92 2.39 6.69
N PRO A 154 -14.77 1.86 5.46
CA PRO A 154 -14.20 2.61 4.36
C PRO A 154 -15.04 3.85 4.08
N TRP A 155 -14.39 5.00 3.91
CA TRP A 155 -15.02 6.30 3.69
C TRP A 155 -15.99 6.74 4.79
N ARG A 156 -15.92 6.15 5.99
CA ARG A 156 -16.77 6.47 7.14
C ARG A 156 -15.99 6.57 8.44
N LEU A 157 -14.79 7.13 8.42
CA LEU A 157 -13.97 7.33 9.63
C LEU A 157 -14.53 8.46 10.51
N TYR A 158 -15.01 9.53 9.89
CA TYR A 158 -15.68 10.64 10.56
C TYR A 158 -17.06 10.89 9.95
N ASP A 159 -17.98 11.37 10.76
CA ASP A 159 -19.27 11.87 10.30
C ASP A 159 -19.10 13.29 9.75
N VAL A 160 -19.42 13.48 8.48
CA VAL A 160 -19.17 14.74 7.75
C VAL A 160 -19.99 15.90 8.33
N ALA A 161 -21.16 15.63 8.91
CA ALA A 161 -22.04 16.68 9.45
C ALA A 161 -21.57 17.20 10.81
N THR A 162 -21.04 16.32 11.65
CA THR A 162 -20.68 16.63 13.05
C THR A 162 -19.17 16.75 13.27
N GLY A 163 -18.36 16.27 12.33
CA GLY A 163 -16.90 16.16 12.47
C GLY A 163 -16.45 15.16 13.53
N GLN A 164 -17.38 14.37 14.11
CA GLN A 164 -17.06 13.38 15.14
C GLN A 164 -16.66 12.05 14.52
N PRO A 165 -15.82 11.23 15.19
CA PRO A 165 -15.58 9.85 14.78
C PRO A 165 -16.90 9.08 14.60
N THR A 166 -17.04 8.37 13.49
CA THR A 166 -18.25 7.58 13.21
C THR A 166 -18.41 6.49 14.26
N LYS A 167 -19.62 6.32 14.80
CA LYS A 167 -19.92 5.26 15.76
C LYS A 167 -19.60 3.88 15.17
N GLY A 168 -18.75 3.13 15.86
CA GLY A 168 -18.33 1.79 15.45
C GLY A 168 -17.14 1.77 14.48
N ALA A 169 -16.61 2.93 14.07
CA ALA A 169 -15.32 3.03 13.42
C ALA A 169 -14.19 3.02 14.46
N PHE A 170 -13.04 2.49 14.07
CA PHE A 170 -11.82 2.46 14.90
C PHE A 170 -10.96 3.71 14.68
N THR A 171 -11.60 4.86 14.46
CA THR A 171 -10.94 6.09 13.99
C THR A 171 -9.92 6.64 14.99
N LEU A 172 -10.29 6.72 16.26
CA LEU A 172 -9.38 7.23 17.29
C LEU A 172 -8.22 6.26 17.55
N GLU A 173 -8.48 4.96 17.56
CA GLU A 173 -7.45 3.93 17.69
C GLU A 173 -6.47 3.96 16.51
N SER A 174 -6.99 4.09 15.28
CA SER A 174 -6.17 4.25 14.07
C SER A 174 -5.32 5.52 14.13
N LYS A 175 -5.90 6.62 14.62
CA LYS A 175 -5.19 7.89 14.83
C LYS A 175 -4.04 7.73 15.82
N ASP A 176 -4.29 7.14 16.98
CA ASP A 176 -3.28 6.95 18.01
C ASP A 176 -2.13 6.05 17.53
N VAL A 177 -2.45 4.97 16.80
CA VAL A 177 -1.46 4.06 16.18
C VAL A 177 -0.60 4.79 15.15
N LEU A 178 -1.21 5.54 14.22
CA LEU A 178 -0.50 6.25 13.16
C LEU A 178 0.34 7.41 13.73
N GLU A 179 -0.19 8.20 14.66
CA GLU A 179 0.54 9.31 15.28
C GLU A 179 1.72 8.83 16.13
N ARG A 180 1.58 7.70 16.84
CA ARG A 180 2.73 7.04 17.48
C ARG A 180 3.75 6.60 16.44
N GLY A 181 3.31 5.96 15.35
CA GLY A 181 4.20 5.52 14.27
C GLY A 181 5.01 6.66 13.66
N LEU A 182 4.40 7.84 13.52
CA LEU A 182 5.08 9.04 13.02
C LEU A 182 6.22 9.53 13.94
N GLN A 183 6.26 9.11 15.22
CA GLN A 183 7.37 9.43 16.13
C GLN A 183 8.57 8.48 16.00
N LEU A 184 8.45 7.38 15.26
CA LEU A 184 9.53 6.42 15.08
C LEU A 184 10.56 6.91 14.05
N GLU A 185 11.76 6.34 14.11
CA GLU A 185 12.81 6.59 13.13
C GLU A 185 12.36 6.18 11.72
N ASP A 186 12.77 6.94 10.70
CA ASP A 186 12.41 6.73 9.30
C ASP A 186 10.91 6.76 8.94
N SER A 187 10.03 7.13 9.89
CA SER A 187 8.58 7.21 9.68
C SER A 187 8.20 8.10 8.48
N LEU A 188 8.91 9.23 8.32
CA LEU A 188 8.73 10.19 7.23
C LEU A 188 9.26 9.71 5.87
N LYS A 189 9.81 8.50 5.79
CA LYS A 189 10.21 7.83 4.54
C LYS A 189 9.35 6.61 4.24
N HIS A 190 8.33 6.32 5.05
CA HIS A 190 7.50 5.14 4.91
C HIS A 190 6.21 5.44 4.15
N PRO A 191 6.07 5.03 2.87
CA PRO A 191 4.98 5.45 2.01
C PRO A 191 3.61 5.00 2.54
N GLY A 192 3.51 3.79 3.10
CA GLY A 192 2.26 3.27 3.66
C GLY A 192 1.74 4.08 4.86
N LEU A 193 2.58 4.30 5.88
CA LEU A 193 2.28 5.13 7.04
C LEU A 193 1.80 6.55 6.64
N LEU A 194 2.56 7.24 5.79
CA LEU A 194 2.22 8.59 5.35
C LEU A 194 0.90 8.61 4.56
N HIS A 195 0.72 7.64 3.67
CA HIS A 195 -0.50 7.48 2.88
C HIS A 195 -1.73 7.29 3.79
N LEU A 196 -1.69 6.34 4.72
CA LEU A 196 -2.83 6.08 5.61
C LEU A 196 -3.11 7.26 6.55
N TYR A 197 -2.08 7.98 6.99
CA TYR A 197 -2.27 9.17 7.80
C TYR A 197 -2.99 10.28 7.04
N ILE A 198 -2.72 10.45 5.74
CA ILE A 198 -3.46 11.39 4.89
C ILE A 198 -4.93 10.95 4.79
N HIS A 199 -5.21 9.69 4.47
CA HIS A 199 -6.58 9.17 4.37
C HIS A 199 -7.38 9.28 5.67
N LEU A 200 -6.73 9.09 6.81
CA LEU A 200 -7.36 9.34 8.11
C LEU A 200 -7.67 10.84 8.28
N SER A 201 -6.71 11.70 7.95
CA SER A 201 -6.77 13.13 8.25
C SER A 201 -7.68 13.92 7.32
N GLU A 202 -7.79 13.54 6.05
CA GLU A 202 -8.68 14.19 5.07
C GLU A 202 -10.16 14.14 5.48
N MET A 203 -10.55 13.11 6.21
CA MET A 203 -11.91 12.94 6.70
C MET A 203 -12.15 13.70 8.01
N SER A 204 -11.09 14.14 8.68
CA SER A 204 -11.17 14.76 10.00
C SER A 204 -11.62 16.22 9.94
N PRO A 205 -12.07 16.81 11.05
CA PRO A 205 -12.40 18.24 11.10
C PRO A 205 -11.18 19.18 11.07
N ASN A 206 -9.96 18.65 11.10
CA ASN A 206 -8.72 19.45 11.11
C ASN A 206 -7.69 18.86 10.11
N PRO A 207 -8.01 18.75 8.81
CA PRO A 207 -7.15 18.09 7.83
C PRO A 207 -5.78 18.80 7.66
N GLU A 208 -5.71 20.09 7.98
CA GLU A 208 -4.50 20.91 7.87
C GLU A 208 -3.34 20.39 8.74
N ARG A 209 -3.63 19.64 9.80
CA ARG A 209 -2.61 19.06 10.68
C ARG A 209 -1.71 18.06 9.98
N ALA A 210 -2.21 17.40 8.94
CA ALA A 210 -1.45 16.41 8.19
C ALA A 210 -0.63 16.99 7.04
N LEU A 211 -0.71 18.30 6.76
CA LEU A 211 0.01 18.92 5.64
C LEU A 211 1.53 18.67 5.72
N SER A 212 2.12 18.88 6.90
CA SER A 212 3.57 18.68 7.08
C SER A 212 4.00 17.23 6.84
N VAL A 213 3.16 16.27 7.20
CA VAL A 213 3.39 14.84 6.96
C VAL A 213 3.22 14.53 5.47
N ALA A 214 2.19 15.07 4.82
CA ALA A 214 1.91 14.86 3.41
C ALA A 214 3.01 15.36 2.46
N GLU A 215 3.74 16.41 2.84
CA GLU A 215 4.89 16.89 2.06
C GLU A 215 5.95 15.82 1.86
N HIS A 216 6.14 14.93 2.83
CA HIS A 216 7.13 13.86 2.74
C HIS A 216 6.71 12.73 1.78
N LEU A 217 5.42 12.62 1.47
CA LEU A 217 4.91 11.60 0.54
C LEU A 217 5.02 12.05 -0.92
N ARG A 218 5.01 13.37 -1.17
CA ARG A 218 4.70 13.95 -2.48
C ARG A 218 5.58 13.43 -3.61
N ASP A 219 6.87 13.23 -3.36
CA ASP A 219 7.84 12.73 -4.36
C ASP A 219 8.51 11.42 -3.91
N LEU A 220 7.94 10.76 -2.89
CA LEU A 220 8.56 9.59 -2.26
C LEU A 220 8.55 8.35 -3.16
N VAL A 221 7.51 8.21 -4.00
CA VAL A 221 7.32 7.07 -4.92
C VAL A 221 6.99 7.64 -6.32
N PRO A 222 8.00 8.07 -7.10
CA PRO A 222 7.80 8.94 -8.25
C PRO A 222 6.88 8.42 -9.35
N ASP A 223 6.96 7.13 -9.66
CA ASP A 223 6.14 6.52 -10.71
C ASP A 223 4.86 5.87 -10.19
N ALA A 224 4.50 6.09 -8.92
CA ALA A 224 3.22 5.69 -8.36
C ALA A 224 2.23 6.86 -8.36
N GLY A 225 1.42 6.96 -9.43
CA GLY A 225 0.51 8.08 -9.63
C GLY A 225 -0.43 8.34 -8.45
N HIS A 226 -1.00 7.29 -7.86
CA HIS A 226 -1.85 7.43 -6.67
C HIS A 226 -1.11 8.00 -5.46
N THR A 227 0.13 7.57 -5.19
CA THR A 227 0.94 8.10 -4.09
C THR A 227 1.27 9.58 -4.29
N HIS A 228 1.60 9.99 -5.53
CA HIS A 228 1.81 11.40 -5.90
C HIS A 228 0.54 12.25 -5.75
N HIS A 229 -0.62 11.63 -6.00
CA HIS A 229 -1.93 12.25 -5.87
C HIS A 229 -2.34 12.46 -4.40
N MET A 230 -1.96 11.55 -3.49
CA MET A 230 -2.46 11.53 -2.12
C MET A 230 -2.39 12.87 -1.36
N PRO A 231 -1.29 13.63 -1.38
CA PRO A 231 -1.24 14.94 -0.71
C PRO A 231 -2.32 15.93 -1.17
N THR A 232 -2.83 15.77 -2.40
CA THR A 232 -3.83 16.69 -2.97
C THR A 232 -5.19 16.59 -2.31
N HIS A 233 -5.50 15.47 -1.64
CA HIS A 233 -6.68 15.34 -0.80
C HIS A 233 -6.71 16.45 0.28
N LEU A 234 -5.56 16.74 0.90
CA LEU A 234 -5.45 17.83 1.89
C LEU A 234 -5.36 19.20 1.21
N ASP A 235 -4.58 19.32 0.12
CA ASP A 235 -4.41 20.59 -0.60
C ASP A 235 -5.77 21.17 -1.04
N VAL A 236 -6.68 20.32 -1.54
CA VAL A 236 -8.04 20.72 -1.93
C VAL A 236 -8.87 21.18 -0.74
N LEU A 237 -8.80 20.49 0.40
CA LEU A 237 -9.58 20.81 1.60
C LEU A 237 -9.16 22.14 2.22
N VAL A 238 -7.88 22.51 2.13
CA VAL A 238 -7.36 23.79 2.64
C VAL A 238 -7.36 24.90 1.58
N GLY A 239 -7.83 24.61 0.37
CA GLY A 239 -7.95 25.58 -0.73
C GLY A 239 -6.65 25.90 -1.46
N ASP A 240 -5.55 25.14 -1.26
CA ASP A 240 -4.33 25.27 -2.05
C ASP A 240 -4.45 24.53 -3.40
N TYR A 241 -5.37 25.00 -4.23
CA TYR A 241 -5.63 24.42 -5.55
C TYR A 241 -4.39 24.45 -6.46
N ARG A 242 -3.46 25.39 -6.23
CA ARG A 242 -2.21 25.47 -7.00
C ARG A 242 -1.32 24.26 -6.72
N ARG A 243 -1.13 23.86 -5.45
CA ARG A 243 -0.42 22.63 -5.10
C ARG A 243 -1.16 21.39 -5.59
N ALA A 244 -2.49 21.36 -5.43
CA ALA A 244 -3.31 20.25 -5.90
C ALA A 244 -3.14 20.01 -7.40
N ILE A 245 -3.15 21.06 -8.23
CA ILE A 245 -2.87 20.97 -9.68
C ILE A 245 -1.46 20.44 -9.93
N SER A 246 -0.46 21.01 -9.25
CA SER A 246 0.95 20.61 -9.45
C SER A 246 1.17 19.13 -9.16
N SER A 247 0.71 18.61 -8.01
CA SER A 247 0.86 17.19 -7.68
C SER A 247 0.09 16.31 -8.65
N ASN A 248 -1.13 16.69 -9.00
CA ASN A 248 -1.97 15.90 -9.88
C ASN A 248 -1.43 15.81 -11.31
N ILE A 249 -0.73 16.83 -11.81
CA ILE A 249 0.00 16.73 -13.09
C ILE A 249 1.05 15.63 -13.01
N HIS A 250 1.88 15.61 -11.97
CA HIS A 250 2.89 14.55 -11.77
C HIS A 250 2.23 13.17 -11.62
N ALA A 251 1.14 13.06 -10.86
CA ALA A 251 0.36 11.84 -10.73
C ALA A 251 -0.12 11.31 -12.10
N THR A 252 -0.69 12.18 -12.93
CA THR A 252 -1.17 11.80 -14.26
C THR A 252 -0.02 11.41 -15.20
N LEU A 253 1.15 12.05 -15.10
CA LEU A 253 2.33 11.67 -15.88
C LEU A 253 2.85 10.28 -15.49
N ALA A 254 2.89 9.98 -14.19
CA ALA A 254 3.21 8.64 -13.69
C ALA A 254 2.18 7.59 -14.16
N ASP A 255 0.89 7.94 -14.14
CA ASP A 255 -0.17 7.08 -14.66
C ASP A 255 -0.02 6.79 -16.17
N GLU A 256 0.31 7.80 -16.98
CA GLU A 256 0.52 7.61 -18.42
C GLU A 256 1.74 6.73 -18.70
N LYS A 257 2.79 6.83 -17.88
CA LYS A 257 3.93 5.90 -17.94
C LYS A 257 3.50 4.46 -17.67
N TYR A 258 2.66 4.23 -16.65
CA TYR A 258 2.12 2.91 -16.36
C TYR A 258 1.25 2.36 -17.50
N VAL A 259 0.41 3.21 -18.09
CA VAL A 259 -0.48 2.85 -19.22
C VAL A 259 0.28 2.47 -20.47
N ALA A 260 1.39 3.15 -20.75
CA ALA A 260 2.23 2.81 -21.89
C ALA A 260 2.78 1.38 -21.81
N VAL A 261 2.88 0.81 -20.60
CA VAL A 261 3.37 -0.56 -20.35
C VAL A 261 2.20 -1.55 -20.24
N GLU A 262 1.17 -1.21 -19.46
CA GLU A 262 0.14 -2.16 -19.01
C GLU A 262 -1.20 -2.03 -19.73
N GLY A 263 -1.31 -1.02 -20.58
CA GLY A 263 -2.54 -0.69 -21.28
C GLY A 263 -3.56 0.05 -20.40
N PRO A 264 -4.63 0.57 -21.03
CA PRO A 264 -5.53 1.53 -20.39
C PRO A 264 -6.65 0.89 -19.55
N ASN A 265 -6.92 -0.42 -19.69
CA ASN A 265 -8.11 -1.09 -19.15
C ASN A 265 -7.73 -2.18 -18.12
N ASN A 266 -7.61 -1.80 -16.85
CA ASN A 266 -7.30 -2.71 -15.75
C ASN A 266 -7.90 -2.17 -14.43
N LEU A 267 -7.70 -2.87 -13.31
CA LEU A 267 -8.26 -2.41 -12.01
C LEU A 267 -7.69 -1.06 -11.57
N TYR A 268 -6.47 -0.72 -11.99
CA TYR A 268 -5.83 0.56 -11.67
C TYR A 268 -6.46 1.75 -12.43
N SER A 269 -7.24 1.50 -13.49
CA SER A 269 -7.92 2.56 -14.24
C SER A 269 -8.83 3.43 -13.37
N LEU A 270 -9.40 2.89 -12.28
CA LEU A 270 -10.20 3.68 -11.32
C LEU A 270 -9.37 4.75 -10.60
N TYR A 271 -8.16 4.40 -10.16
CA TYR A 271 -7.24 5.35 -9.51
C TYR A 271 -6.75 6.41 -10.49
N ARG A 272 -6.47 6.02 -11.73
CA ARG A 272 -6.13 6.98 -12.79
C ARG A 272 -7.24 7.99 -13.04
N LEU A 273 -8.49 7.52 -13.16
CA LEU A 273 -9.64 8.40 -13.32
C LEU A 273 -9.81 9.34 -12.12
N HIS A 274 -9.54 8.86 -10.90
CA HIS A 274 -9.57 9.67 -9.68
C HIS A 274 -8.50 10.79 -9.69
N ASN A 275 -7.29 10.50 -10.15
CA ASN A 275 -6.22 11.49 -10.29
C ASN A 275 -6.60 12.57 -11.32
N TYR A 276 -7.12 12.18 -12.49
CA TYR A 276 -7.62 13.12 -13.49
C TYR A 276 -8.80 13.95 -12.99
N HIS A 277 -9.76 13.32 -12.30
CA HIS A 277 -10.91 14.02 -11.72
C HIS A 277 -10.45 15.09 -10.73
N SER A 278 -9.50 14.75 -9.86
CA SER A 278 -8.94 15.70 -8.88
C SER A 278 -8.15 16.83 -9.52
N LEU A 279 -7.41 16.55 -10.60
CA LEU A 279 -6.75 17.58 -11.41
C LEU A 279 -7.76 18.59 -11.97
N ILE A 280 -8.81 18.07 -12.62
CA ILE A 280 -9.87 18.88 -13.23
C ILE A 280 -10.58 19.70 -12.16
N TYR A 281 -10.93 19.07 -11.02
CA TYR A 281 -11.56 19.73 -9.89
C TYR A 281 -10.70 20.91 -9.38
N ALA A 282 -9.41 20.68 -9.11
CA ALA A 282 -8.51 21.74 -8.65
C ALA A 282 -8.34 22.85 -9.71
N ALA A 283 -8.22 22.50 -10.99
CA ALA A 283 -8.12 23.47 -12.09
C ALA A 283 -9.35 24.38 -12.19
N MET A 284 -10.56 23.80 -12.08
CA MET A 284 -11.82 24.54 -12.06
C MET A 284 -11.86 25.54 -10.90
N HIS A 285 -11.49 25.11 -9.69
CA HIS A 285 -11.48 25.97 -8.51
C HIS A 285 -10.37 27.04 -8.54
N ALA A 286 -9.27 26.78 -9.25
CA ALA A 286 -8.23 27.77 -9.50
C ALA A 286 -8.54 28.74 -10.66
N GLY A 287 -9.72 28.63 -11.30
CA GLY A 287 -10.09 29.44 -12.45
C GLY A 287 -9.24 29.18 -13.71
N LYS A 288 -8.60 28.02 -13.80
CA LYS A 288 -7.85 27.58 -14.98
C LYS A 288 -8.83 26.95 -15.98
N LYS A 289 -8.72 27.36 -17.24
CA LYS A 289 -9.51 26.82 -18.37
C LYS A 289 -8.64 25.89 -19.19
#